data_AF-B7RWQ5-F1
#
_entry.id   AF-B7RWQ5-F1
#
_cell.length_a   1.000
_cell.length_b   1.000
_cell.length_c   1.000
_cell.angle_alpha   90.00
_cell.angle_beta   90.00
_cell.angle_gamma   90.00
#
_symmetry.space_group_name_H-M   'P 1'
#
loop_
_entity.id
_entity.type
_entity.pdbx_description
1 polymer ?
#
loop_
_entity_poly.entity_id
_entity_poly.type
_entity_poly.pdbx_seq_one_letter_code
_entity_poly.pdbx_strand_id
1 'polypeptide(L)'
;MKSLQQMALLMLVGTASASASAQELNQADTAWVLTATALVLFMTIPGLSLFYGGLVRVKNVLSILMQCFALTCLMSLLWFAVGYTIAFGSDGVEQGAFIGDFGNVFFAAITMDSLNGGIPATLFAIFQMTFAIITPALIVGGFAERMRFSAMLLFSAIWLIVVYAPVCHWVWGGGWLGSMGLQDFAGGTVVHITAAVAALVAAMMMGPRRGFGKVAMPPHNLTLTVAGAGMLWVGWFGFNAGSAVAADNSAAMAMLVTHLSASAGALAWMAMEWIRHGKPSVLGIVTGMVAGLGTITPASGSVGPAAAVVIGLTAGVVCYFATNWIKNKLKIDDSLDVFPVHGVGGILGTLLAGVFCSTQLGVFSGNGFSDGIDSIGGQLMVQATGVVATFTYTAVATWVILKVVDLMVGLRVDADEETQGLDLVLHDERGYDL
;
A
#
# COMPACT_ATOMS: atom_id res chain seq x y z
N MET A 1 -56.69 -16.36 48.20
CA MET A 1 -56.84 -16.23 46.73
C MET A 1 -56.34 -14.90 46.15
N LYS A 2 -55.72 -13.98 46.92
CA LYS A 2 -55.09 -12.75 46.37
C LYS A 2 -53.54 -12.77 46.36
N SER A 3 -52.90 -13.81 46.88
CA SER A 3 -51.43 -13.93 46.95
C SER A 3 -50.80 -14.84 45.88
N LEU A 4 -51.61 -15.58 45.10
CA LEU A 4 -51.12 -16.46 44.02
C LEU A 4 -51.09 -15.77 42.65
N GLN A 5 -51.81 -14.66 42.47
CA GLN A 5 -51.80 -13.90 41.21
C GLN A 5 -50.65 -12.88 41.13
N GLN A 6 -50.02 -12.51 42.26
CA GLN A 6 -48.86 -11.62 42.26
C GLN A 6 -47.53 -12.36 42.03
N MET A 7 -47.48 -13.67 42.29
CA MET A 7 -46.32 -14.52 41.98
C MET A 7 -46.24 -14.92 40.50
N ALA A 8 -47.36 -14.88 39.78
CA ALA A 8 -47.38 -15.14 38.33
C ALA A 8 -46.97 -13.94 37.48
N LEU A 9 -47.01 -12.71 38.04
CA LEU A 9 -46.62 -11.49 37.33
C LEU A 9 -45.13 -11.13 37.49
N LEU A 10 -44.42 -11.76 38.43
CA LEU A 10 -42.96 -11.61 38.59
C LEU A 10 -42.13 -12.64 37.83
N MET A 11 -42.75 -13.62 37.16
CA MET A 11 -42.07 -14.57 36.26
C MET A 11 -42.23 -14.23 34.77
N LEU A 12 -42.66 -13.01 34.47
CA LEU A 12 -42.71 -12.46 33.11
C LEU A 12 -41.73 -11.31 32.89
N VAL A 13 -40.67 -11.23 33.70
CA VAL A 13 -39.40 -10.64 33.24
C VAL A 13 -38.76 -11.68 32.33
N GLY A 14 -39.38 -11.86 31.18
CA GLY A 14 -38.77 -12.55 30.05
C GLY A 14 -37.43 -11.86 29.83
N THR A 15 -36.40 -12.68 29.85
CA THR A 15 -35.07 -12.39 29.34
C THR A 15 -35.20 -11.66 28.01
N ALA A 16 -35.21 -10.32 28.05
CA ALA A 16 -34.64 -9.53 26.99
C ALA A 16 -33.13 -9.79 27.09
N SER A 17 -32.73 -10.99 26.67
CA SER A 17 -31.41 -11.21 26.13
C SER A 17 -31.24 -10.07 25.15
N ALA A 18 -30.33 -9.15 25.43
CA ALA A 18 -29.84 -8.26 24.41
C ALA A 18 -29.47 -9.18 23.26
N SER A 19 -30.28 -9.16 22.21
CA SER A 19 -29.94 -9.77 20.95
C SER A 19 -28.63 -9.08 20.59
N ALA A 20 -27.50 -9.73 20.86
CA ALA A 20 -26.30 -9.48 20.10
C ALA A 20 -26.79 -9.63 18.66
N SER A 21 -26.92 -8.49 17.96
CA SER A 21 -27.25 -8.51 16.54
C SER A 21 -26.26 -9.49 15.95
N ALA A 22 -26.73 -10.66 15.52
CA ALA A 22 -25.92 -11.47 14.63
C ALA A 22 -25.52 -10.51 13.51
N GLN A 23 -24.23 -10.34 13.27
CA GLN A 23 -23.81 -9.62 12.08
C GLN A 23 -24.51 -10.32 10.91
N GLU A 24 -25.37 -9.61 10.20
CA GLU A 24 -26.05 -10.15 9.04
C GLU A 24 -25.18 -9.86 7.81
N LEU A 25 -25.05 -10.86 6.94
CA LEU A 25 -24.35 -10.73 5.69
C LEU A 25 -25.03 -9.66 4.81
N ASN A 26 -24.30 -8.59 4.50
CA ASN A 26 -24.69 -7.60 3.52
C ASN A 26 -24.19 -7.99 2.13
N GLN A 27 -25.13 -8.34 1.25
CA GLN A 27 -24.82 -8.77 -0.12
C GLN A 27 -24.22 -7.65 -0.98
N ALA A 28 -24.61 -6.39 -0.76
CA ALA A 28 -24.08 -5.25 -1.53
C ALA A 28 -22.63 -4.97 -1.15
N ASP A 29 -22.33 -4.95 0.16
CA ASP A 29 -20.96 -4.78 0.66
C ASP A 29 -20.08 -5.94 0.19
N THR A 30 -20.59 -7.17 0.26
CA THR A 30 -19.91 -8.37 -0.23
C THR A 30 -19.59 -8.27 -1.73
N ALA A 31 -20.55 -7.86 -2.56
CA ALA A 31 -20.35 -7.70 -4.00
C ALA A 31 -19.32 -6.60 -4.32
N TRP A 32 -19.35 -5.50 -3.58
CA TRP A 32 -18.37 -4.43 -3.72
C TRP A 32 -16.96 -4.90 -3.35
N VAL A 33 -16.79 -5.55 -2.20
CA VAL A 33 -15.45 -5.99 -1.75
C VAL A 33 -14.90 -7.14 -2.60
N LEU A 34 -15.74 -8.01 -3.16
CA LEU A 34 -15.32 -8.98 -4.19
C LEU A 34 -14.74 -8.28 -5.42
N THR A 35 -15.44 -7.25 -5.91
CA THR A 35 -15.01 -6.45 -7.05
C THR A 35 -13.73 -5.69 -6.73
N ALA A 36 -13.67 -5.03 -5.57
CA ALA A 36 -12.51 -4.30 -5.10
C ALA A 36 -11.27 -5.20 -4.99
N THR A 37 -11.42 -6.41 -4.43
CA THR A 37 -10.35 -7.42 -4.34
C THR A 37 -9.77 -7.73 -5.73
N ALA A 38 -10.61 -7.96 -6.74
CA ALA A 38 -10.15 -8.22 -8.10
C ALA A 38 -9.43 -7.00 -8.70
N LEU A 39 -9.91 -5.79 -8.44
CA LEU A 39 -9.29 -4.54 -8.89
C LEU A 39 -7.93 -4.31 -8.24
N VAL A 40 -7.74 -4.60 -6.95
CA VAL A 40 -6.43 -4.47 -6.29
C VAL A 40 -5.46 -5.53 -6.81
N LEU A 41 -5.90 -6.77 -7.01
CA LEU A 41 -5.04 -7.80 -7.62
C LEU A 41 -4.62 -7.41 -9.05
N PHE A 42 -5.53 -6.81 -9.82
CA PHE A 42 -5.27 -6.27 -11.15
C PHE A 42 -4.20 -5.16 -11.15
N MET A 43 -4.06 -4.41 -10.05
CA MET A 43 -2.94 -3.47 -9.89
C MET A 43 -1.59 -4.19 -9.86
N THR A 44 -1.50 -5.42 -9.36
CA THR A 44 -0.22 -6.16 -9.31
C THR A 44 0.04 -6.91 -10.62
N ILE A 45 -0.95 -7.70 -11.07
CA ILE A 45 -0.89 -8.56 -12.26
C ILE A 45 -2.07 -8.22 -13.20
N PRO A 46 -2.01 -7.16 -14.02
CA PRO A 46 -0.79 -6.79 -14.75
C PRO A 46 -0.23 -5.41 -14.40
N GLY A 47 -0.93 -4.56 -13.64
CA GLY A 47 -0.65 -3.12 -13.62
C GLY A 47 0.80 -2.75 -13.32
N LEU A 48 1.30 -3.14 -12.14
CA LEU A 48 2.64 -2.85 -11.66
C LEU A 48 3.70 -3.58 -12.49
N SER A 49 3.39 -4.82 -12.86
CA SER A 49 4.25 -5.65 -13.71
C SER A 49 4.57 -4.94 -15.04
N LEU A 50 3.55 -4.40 -15.71
CA LEU A 50 3.72 -3.66 -16.97
C LEU A 50 4.31 -2.27 -16.75
N PHE A 51 3.91 -1.60 -15.67
CA PHE A 51 4.41 -0.27 -15.33
C PHE A 51 5.93 -0.30 -15.12
N TYR A 52 6.42 -1.18 -14.24
CA TYR A 52 7.85 -1.34 -14.01
C TYR A 52 8.58 -2.03 -15.16
N GLY A 53 7.94 -3.03 -15.79
CA GLY A 53 8.50 -3.72 -16.94
C GLY A 53 8.88 -2.74 -18.04
N GLY A 54 7.99 -1.78 -18.37
CA GLY A 54 8.24 -0.75 -19.39
C GLY A 54 9.37 0.25 -19.07
N LEU A 55 9.73 0.40 -17.78
CA LEU A 55 10.71 1.37 -17.30
C LEU A 55 12.14 0.82 -17.21
N VAL A 56 12.31 -0.49 -17.23
CA VAL A 56 13.63 -1.13 -17.22
C VAL A 56 14.21 -1.26 -18.63
N ARG A 57 15.46 -1.72 -18.74
CA ARG A 57 16.07 -2.05 -20.04
C ARG A 57 15.50 -3.36 -20.55
N VAL A 58 15.49 -3.53 -21.88
CA VAL A 58 14.91 -4.68 -22.59
C VAL A 58 15.36 -6.04 -22.07
N LYS A 59 16.61 -6.15 -21.58
CA LYS A 59 17.23 -7.36 -21.05
C LYS A 59 16.77 -7.76 -19.63
N ASN A 60 15.86 -6.99 -19.03
CA ASN A 60 15.40 -7.15 -17.66
C ASN A 60 13.86 -7.13 -17.54
N VAL A 61 13.14 -7.01 -18.65
CA VAL A 61 11.67 -6.85 -18.62
C VAL A 61 10.99 -8.11 -18.10
N LEU A 62 11.47 -9.28 -18.52
CA LEU A 62 10.89 -10.56 -18.12
C LEU A 62 11.15 -10.83 -16.64
N SER A 63 12.32 -10.46 -16.14
CA SER A 63 12.65 -10.56 -14.72
C SER A 63 11.69 -9.73 -13.87
N ILE A 64 11.28 -8.53 -14.29
CA ILE A 64 10.27 -7.74 -13.57
C ILE A 64 8.91 -8.44 -13.55
N LEU A 65 8.45 -8.97 -14.68
CA LEU A 65 7.19 -9.71 -14.76
C LEU A 65 7.22 -10.96 -13.86
N MET A 66 8.32 -11.71 -13.91
CA MET A 66 8.54 -12.91 -13.10
C MET A 66 8.57 -12.57 -11.60
N GLN A 67 9.24 -11.49 -11.21
CA GLN A 67 9.28 -11.05 -9.81
C GLN A 67 7.88 -10.67 -9.29
N CYS A 68 7.10 -9.90 -10.05
CA CYS A 68 5.74 -9.53 -9.65
C CYS A 68 4.80 -10.73 -9.54
N PHE A 69 4.90 -11.67 -10.49
CA PHE A 69 4.09 -12.89 -10.49
C PHE A 69 4.49 -13.82 -9.32
N ALA A 70 5.78 -14.06 -9.13
CA ALA A 70 6.28 -14.90 -8.05
C ALA A 70 5.95 -14.31 -6.66
N LEU A 71 6.05 -13.00 -6.49
CA LEU A 71 5.65 -12.33 -5.25
C LEU A 71 4.16 -12.46 -4.99
N THR A 72 3.32 -12.40 -6.02
CA THR A 72 1.88 -12.65 -5.84
C THR A 72 1.63 -14.04 -5.28
N CYS A 73 2.25 -15.07 -5.84
CA CYS A 73 2.12 -16.43 -5.32
C CYS A 73 2.68 -16.58 -3.89
N LEU A 74 3.91 -16.11 -3.67
CA LEU A 74 4.62 -16.28 -2.40
C LEU A 74 3.93 -15.52 -1.26
N MET A 75 3.57 -14.25 -1.47
CA MET A 75 2.91 -13.44 -0.45
C MET A 75 1.53 -13.99 -0.12
N SER A 76 0.78 -14.50 -1.10
CA SER A 76 -0.52 -15.16 -0.86
C SER A 76 -0.39 -16.35 0.08
N LEU A 77 0.60 -17.23 -0.15
CA LEU A 77 0.81 -18.42 0.68
C LEU A 77 1.32 -18.06 2.08
N LEU A 78 2.19 -17.06 2.19
CA LEU A 78 2.67 -16.60 3.50
C LEU A 78 1.57 -15.88 4.30
N TRP A 79 0.72 -15.11 3.62
CA TRP A 79 -0.45 -14.48 4.22
C TRP A 79 -1.41 -15.52 4.79
N PHE A 80 -1.72 -16.55 3.99
CA PHE A 80 -2.49 -17.71 4.43
C PHE A 80 -1.85 -18.42 5.62
N ALA A 81 -0.55 -18.71 5.55
CA ALA A 81 0.13 -19.48 6.58
C ALA A 81 0.17 -18.75 7.93
N VAL A 82 0.62 -17.50 7.94
CA VAL A 82 0.87 -16.75 9.19
C VAL A 82 0.70 -15.22 9.07
N GLY A 83 0.75 -14.64 7.88
CA GLY A 83 0.72 -13.18 7.73
C GLY A 83 -0.59 -12.54 8.22
N TYR A 84 -1.74 -13.16 7.91
CA TYR A 84 -3.04 -12.66 8.34
C TYR A 84 -3.18 -12.64 9.87
N THR A 85 -2.79 -13.72 10.56
CA THR A 85 -2.94 -13.79 12.03
C THR A 85 -2.05 -12.77 12.73
N ILE A 86 -0.85 -12.52 12.23
CA ILE A 86 0.04 -11.46 12.78
C ILE A 86 -0.57 -10.08 12.56
N ALA A 87 -1.27 -9.86 11.44
CA ALA A 87 -1.88 -8.58 11.12
C ALA A 87 -3.21 -8.34 11.85
N PHE A 88 -4.12 -9.33 11.89
CA PHE A 88 -5.51 -9.15 12.32
C PHE A 88 -5.94 -10.05 13.49
N GLY A 89 -5.13 -11.04 13.88
CA GLY A 89 -5.45 -11.96 14.98
C GLY A 89 -6.73 -12.75 14.77
N SER A 90 -7.30 -13.25 15.87
CA SER A 90 -8.58 -13.94 15.93
C SER A 90 -9.73 -13.02 16.34
N ASP A 91 -10.88 -13.23 15.72
CA ASP A 91 -12.10 -12.50 16.09
C ASP A 91 -12.52 -12.79 17.55
N GLY A 92 -13.03 -11.78 18.24
CA GLY A 92 -13.41 -11.85 19.65
C GLY A 92 -12.25 -11.97 20.65
N VAL A 93 -10.99 -11.88 20.21
CA VAL A 93 -9.81 -11.90 21.09
C VAL A 93 -9.25 -10.48 21.24
N GLU A 94 -8.90 -10.10 22.47
CA GLU A 94 -8.16 -8.86 22.74
C GLU A 94 -6.77 -8.96 22.12
N GLN A 95 -6.51 -8.11 21.12
CA GLN A 95 -5.26 -8.13 20.38
C GLN A 95 -4.13 -7.39 21.13
N GLY A 96 -2.89 -7.79 20.86
CA GLY A 96 -1.72 -7.10 21.39
C GLY A 96 -1.55 -5.71 20.78
N ALA A 97 -0.67 -4.88 21.36
CA ALA A 97 -0.41 -3.55 20.79
C ALA A 97 0.40 -3.60 19.48
N PHE A 98 1.20 -4.65 19.27
CA PHE A 98 2.23 -4.70 18.21
C PHE A 98 2.03 -5.79 17.17
N ILE A 99 1.37 -6.89 17.52
CA ILE A 99 1.01 -8.00 16.63
C ILE A 99 -0.30 -8.61 17.12
N GLY A 100 -1.03 -9.22 16.20
CA GLY A 100 -2.20 -10.03 16.51
C GLY A 100 -1.82 -11.35 17.18
N ASP A 101 -2.83 -12.03 17.73
CA ASP A 101 -2.68 -13.37 18.26
C ASP A 101 -2.47 -14.43 17.14
N PHE A 102 -2.23 -15.69 17.52
CA PHE A 102 -1.89 -16.78 16.60
C PHE A 102 -3.04 -17.80 16.36
N GLY A 103 -4.27 -17.47 16.73
CA GLY A 103 -5.43 -18.35 16.56
C GLY A 103 -5.85 -18.56 15.10
N ASN A 104 -5.40 -17.69 14.19
CA ASN A 104 -5.69 -17.75 12.75
C ASN A 104 -4.51 -18.23 11.90
N VAL A 105 -3.52 -18.92 12.48
CA VAL A 105 -2.50 -19.65 11.70
C VAL A 105 -3.19 -20.61 10.73
N PHE A 106 -2.80 -20.59 9.45
CA PHE A 106 -3.48 -21.31 8.35
C PHE A 106 -4.99 -21.02 8.23
N PHE A 107 -5.43 -19.83 8.65
CA PHE A 107 -6.84 -19.44 8.73
C PHE A 107 -7.70 -20.39 9.58
N ALA A 108 -7.11 -21.03 10.59
CA ALA A 108 -7.76 -22.10 11.35
C ALA A 108 -9.10 -21.73 12.02
N ALA A 109 -9.31 -20.45 12.37
CA ALA A 109 -10.56 -19.98 12.95
C ALA A 109 -11.50 -19.30 11.95
N ILE A 110 -11.16 -19.26 10.65
CA ILE A 110 -12.02 -18.71 9.59
C ILE A 110 -12.76 -19.85 8.89
N THR A 111 -14.08 -19.84 9.01
CA THR A 111 -14.98 -20.78 8.35
C THR A 111 -15.74 -20.12 7.20
N MET A 112 -16.48 -20.91 6.42
CA MET A 112 -17.33 -20.41 5.33
C MET A 112 -18.38 -19.40 5.83
N ASP A 113 -18.90 -19.59 7.04
CA ASP A 113 -19.95 -18.76 7.63
C ASP A 113 -19.41 -17.66 8.54
N SER A 114 -18.08 -17.58 8.73
CA SER A 114 -17.45 -16.53 9.53
C SER A 114 -17.64 -15.16 8.86
N LEU A 115 -18.00 -14.15 9.65
CA LEU A 115 -18.16 -12.77 9.19
C LEU A 115 -17.10 -11.85 9.80
N ASN A 116 -16.80 -10.75 9.11
CA ASN A 116 -16.07 -9.61 9.62
C ASN A 116 -16.91 -8.37 9.28
N GLY A 117 -17.59 -7.81 10.27
CA GLY A 117 -18.60 -6.78 9.98
C GLY A 117 -19.78 -7.38 9.22
N GLY A 118 -20.21 -6.70 8.16
CA GLY A 118 -21.29 -7.18 7.27
C GLY A 118 -20.83 -8.12 6.14
N ILE A 119 -19.54 -8.49 6.05
CA ILE A 119 -19.01 -9.28 4.92
C ILE A 119 -18.38 -10.60 5.39
N PRO A 120 -18.20 -11.60 4.51
CA PRO A 120 -17.49 -12.83 4.86
C PRO A 120 -16.07 -12.54 5.35
N ALA A 121 -15.64 -13.16 6.45
CA ALA A 121 -14.28 -13.02 6.98
C ALA A 121 -13.24 -13.51 5.97
N THR A 122 -13.58 -14.54 5.18
CA THR A 122 -12.76 -15.01 4.04
C THR A 122 -12.56 -13.92 2.99
N LEU A 123 -13.59 -13.11 2.73
CA LEU A 123 -13.54 -11.99 1.78
C LEU A 123 -12.67 -10.85 2.32
N PHE A 124 -12.81 -10.50 3.61
CA PHE A 124 -11.92 -9.53 4.24
C PHE A 124 -10.45 -10.00 4.19
N ALA A 125 -10.19 -11.27 4.48
CA ALA A 125 -8.85 -11.85 4.48
C ALA A 125 -8.18 -11.81 3.09
N ILE A 126 -8.92 -12.14 2.02
CA ILE A 126 -8.38 -12.07 0.65
C ILE A 126 -8.29 -10.62 0.15
N PHE A 127 -9.19 -9.72 0.55
CA PHE A 127 -9.07 -8.30 0.24
C PHE A 127 -7.75 -7.75 0.81
N GLN A 128 -7.49 -7.97 2.10
CA GLN A 128 -6.24 -7.56 2.74
C GLN A 128 -5.00 -8.27 2.17
N MET A 129 -5.13 -9.53 1.73
CA MET A 129 -4.05 -10.25 1.04
C MET A 129 -3.56 -9.48 -0.20
N THR A 130 -4.44 -8.78 -0.93
CA THR A 130 -4.01 -8.03 -2.12
C THR A 130 -3.09 -6.85 -1.79
N PHE A 131 -3.26 -6.22 -0.62
CA PHE A 131 -2.35 -5.19 -0.11
C PHE A 131 -1.02 -5.82 0.34
N ALA A 132 -1.10 -6.99 0.98
CA ALA A 132 0.06 -7.80 1.37
C ALA A 132 0.91 -8.26 0.17
N ILE A 133 0.27 -8.49 -0.98
CA ILE A 133 0.90 -8.85 -2.26
C ILE A 133 1.59 -7.64 -2.89
N ILE A 134 0.87 -6.53 -3.06
CA ILE A 134 1.40 -5.39 -3.83
C ILE A 134 2.53 -4.66 -3.08
N THR A 135 2.53 -4.68 -1.74
CA THR A 135 3.50 -3.92 -0.95
C THR A 135 4.95 -4.39 -1.21
N PRO A 136 5.31 -5.69 -1.12
CA PRO A 136 6.64 -6.16 -1.51
C PRO A 136 6.92 -6.02 -3.00
N ALA A 137 5.90 -6.12 -3.85
CA ALA A 137 6.05 -5.91 -5.29
C ALA A 137 6.44 -4.47 -5.65
N LEU A 138 6.00 -3.46 -4.88
CA LEU A 138 6.47 -2.08 -5.02
C LEU A 138 7.97 -1.94 -4.70
N ILE A 139 8.49 -2.71 -3.73
CA ILE A 139 9.89 -2.64 -3.33
C ILE A 139 10.83 -3.01 -4.49
N VAL A 140 10.39 -3.89 -5.40
CA VAL A 140 11.12 -4.28 -6.61
C VAL A 140 11.61 -3.09 -7.41
N GLY A 141 10.81 -2.02 -7.48
CA GLY A 141 11.19 -0.83 -8.21
C GLY A 141 12.46 -0.15 -7.67
N GLY A 142 12.81 -0.33 -6.40
CA GLY A 142 14.02 0.26 -5.81
C GLY A 142 15.30 -0.43 -6.24
N PHE A 143 15.22 -1.74 -6.48
CA PHE A 143 16.37 -2.60 -6.77
C PHE A 143 16.35 -3.24 -8.16
N ALA A 144 15.44 -2.81 -9.02
CA ALA A 144 15.28 -3.32 -10.37
C ALA A 144 16.63 -3.44 -11.09
N GLU A 145 16.77 -4.52 -11.86
CA GLU A 145 17.90 -4.86 -12.72
C GLU A 145 19.22 -5.27 -12.02
N ARG A 146 19.23 -5.50 -10.69
CA ARG A 146 20.48 -5.89 -10.00
C ARG A 146 20.36 -6.87 -8.84
N MET A 147 19.17 -7.12 -8.31
CA MET A 147 19.00 -8.07 -7.19
C MET A 147 18.90 -9.51 -7.71
N ARG A 148 19.50 -10.47 -6.99
CA ARG A 148 19.34 -11.90 -7.27
C ARG A 148 17.89 -12.33 -7.00
N PHE A 149 17.34 -13.21 -7.83
CA PHE A 149 15.96 -13.68 -7.68
C PHE A 149 15.73 -14.42 -6.35
N SER A 150 16.66 -15.28 -5.94
CA SER A 150 16.61 -15.96 -4.64
C SER A 150 16.64 -15.00 -3.46
N ALA A 151 17.49 -13.96 -3.53
CA ALA A 151 17.54 -12.91 -2.52
C ALA A 151 16.22 -12.14 -2.44
N MET A 152 15.63 -11.80 -3.59
CA MET A 152 14.34 -11.11 -3.67
C MET A 152 13.24 -11.93 -2.97
N LEU A 153 13.14 -13.23 -3.25
CA LEU A 153 12.14 -14.11 -2.63
C LEU A 153 12.34 -14.21 -1.11
N LEU A 154 13.58 -14.46 -0.67
CA LEU A 154 13.88 -14.60 0.76
C LEU A 154 13.67 -13.29 1.53
N PHE A 155 14.14 -12.17 0.97
CA PHE A 155 13.91 -10.84 1.51
C PHE A 155 12.42 -10.57 1.67
N SER A 156 11.63 -10.73 0.61
CA SER A 156 10.21 -10.40 0.62
C SER A 156 9.42 -11.32 1.55
N ALA A 157 9.79 -12.60 1.64
CA ALA A 157 9.17 -13.54 2.57
C ALA A 157 9.35 -13.11 4.03
N ILE A 158 10.59 -12.81 4.43
CA ILE A 158 10.89 -12.37 5.79
C ILE A 158 10.26 -11.00 6.05
N TRP A 159 10.36 -10.09 5.07
CA TRP A 159 9.86 -8.72 5.18
C TRP A 159 8.34 -8.65 5.33
N LEU A 160 7.57 -9.52 4.66
CA LEU A 160 6.12 -9.61 4.85
C LEU A 160 5.78 -9.90 6.32
N ILE A 161 6.48 -10.85 6.93
CA ILE A 161 6.18 -11.32 8.28
C ILE A 161 6.70 -10.38 9.36
N VAL A 162 7.89 -9.79 9.15
CA VAL A 162 8.57 -8.97 10.16
C VAL A 162 8.21 -7.50 10.04
N VAL A 163 7.86 -7.01 8.85
CA VAL A 163 7.60 -5.58 8.61
C VAL A 163 6.15 -5.33 8.25
N TYR A 164 5.67 -5.91 7.16
CA TYR A 164 4.33 -5.60 6.67
C TYR A 164 3.24 -5.99 7.67
N ALA A 165 3.20 -7.26 8.11
CA ALA A 165 2.15 -7.75 8.98
C ALA A 165 2.10 -7.02 10.34
N PRO A 166 3.24 -6.75 11.03
CA PRO A 166 3.22 -5.94 12.25
C PRO A 166 2.79 -4.49 12.02
N VAL A 167 3.27 -3.82 10.97
CA VAL A 167 2.83 -2.44 10.70
C VAL A 167 1.35 -2.38 10.32
N CYS A 168 0.86 -3.35 9.53
CA CYS A 168 -0.56 -3.54 9.27
C CYS A 168 -1.34 -3.69 10.58
N HIS A 169 -0.83 -4.49 11.52
CA HIS A 169 -1.43 -4.64 12.84
C HIS A 169 -1.49 -3.32 13.61
N TRP A 170 -0.39 -2.56 13.63
CA TRP A 170 -0.31 -1.29 14.36
C TRP A 170 -1.41 -0.33 13.93
N VAL A 171 -1.77 -0.34 12.65
CA VAL A 171 -2.65 0.65 12.02
C VAL A 171 -4.08 0.13 11.88
N TRP A 172 -4.27 -1.11 11.41
CA TRP A 172 -5.58 -1.69 11.04
C TRP A 172 -6.00 -2.90 11.88
N GLY A 173 -5.06 -3.55 12.55
CA GLY A 173 -5.30 -4.78 13.32
C GLY A 173 -5.71 -4.58 14.77
N GLY A 174 -6.00 -3.35 15.19
CA GLY A 174 -6.27 -3.01 16.59
C GLY A 174 -5.03 -2.62 17.40
N GLY A 175 -3.88 -2.44 16.75
CA GLY A 175 -2.64 -2.04 17.40
C GLY A 175 -2.57 -0.56 17.77
N TRP A 176 -1.42 -0.17 18.33
CA TRP A 176 -1.24 1.09 19.04
C TRP A 176 -1.41 2.37 18.18
N LEU A 177 -1.04 2.35 16.90
CA LEU A 177 -1.20 3.54 16.03
C LEU A 177 -2.67 3.80 15.72
N GLY A 178 -3.44 2.75 15.43
CA GLY A 178 -4.88 2.83 15.27
C GLY A 178 -5.54 3.33 16.56
N SER A 179 -5.17 2.78 17.72
CA SER A 179 -5.70 3.22 19.02
C SER A 179 -5.36 4.67 19.37
N MET A 180 -4.24 5.21 18.87
CA MET A 180 -3.89 6.62 19.01
C MET A 180 -4.70 7.55 18.09
N GLY A 181 -5.52 7.00 17.20
CA GLY A 181 -6.33 7.76 16.24
C GLY A 181 -5.60 8.08 14.94
N LEU A 182 -4.58 7.31 14.54
CA LEU A 182 -3.92 7.47 13.25
C LEU A 182 -4.94 7.22 12.12
N GLN A 183 -5.15 8.22 11.27
CA GLN A 183 -5.97 8.09 10.07
C GLN A 183 -5.09 7.62 8.91
N ASP A 184 -5.27 6.36 8.53
CA ASP A 184 -4.65 5.78 7.35
C ASP A 184 -5.67 4.89 6.63
N PHE A 185 -6.47 5.50 5.77
CA PHE A 185 -7.67 4.85 5.23
C PHE A 185 -7.36 3.62 4.36
N ALA A 186 -6.35 3.71 3.50
CA ALA A 186 -6.04 2.66 2.54
C ALA A 186 -4.55 2.30 2.45
N GLY A 187 -3.66 2.89 3.26
CA GLY A 187 -2.30 2.38 3.44
C GLY A 187 -1.19 3.35 3.01
N GLY A 188 -1.32 4.63 3.32
CA GLY A 188 -0.21 5.57 3.24
C GLY A 188 0.98 5.13 4.07
N THR A 189 0.76 4.70 5.31
CA THR A 189 1.81 4.19 6.18
C THR A 189 2.05 2.70 5.94
N VAL A 190 0.99 1.89 5.89
CA VAL A 190 1.07 0.42 5.81
C VAL A 190 1.64 -0.09 4.48
N VAL A 191 1.33 0.58 3.37
CA VAL A 191 1.78 0.19 2.02
C VAL A 191 2.84 1.13 1.48
N HIS A 192 2.54 2.43 1.37
CA HIS A 192 3.41 3.34 0.62
C HIS A 192 4.71 3.68 1.36
N ILE A 193 4.64 4.12 2.61
CA ILE A 193 5.84 4.46 3.39
C ILE A 193 6.69 3.20 3.63
N THR A 194 6.08 2.08 4.05
CA THR A 194 6.83 0.85 4.31
C THR A 194 7.52 0.33 3.04
N ALA A 195 6.83 0.20 1.91
CA ALA A 195 7.45 -0.28 0.67
C ALA A 195 8.56 0.68 0.20
N ALA A 196 8.29 1.98 0.23
CA ALA A 196 9.23 3.00 -0.22
C ALA A 196 10.50 3.07 0.62
N VAL A 197 10.36 3.03 1.95
CA VAL A 197 11.52 3.04 2.85
C VAL A 197 12.32 1.76 2.67
N ALA A 198 11.65 0.62 2.51
CA ALA A 198 12.33 -0.63 2.22
C ALA A 198 13.10 -0.56 0.88
N ALA A 199 12.49 0.02 -0.16
CA ALA A 199 13.10 0.24 -1.46
C ALA A 199 14.32 1.17 -1.37
N LEU A 200 14.23 2.26 -0.59
CA LEU A 200 15.33 3.18 -0.36
C LEU A 200 16.51 2.49 0.34
N VAL A 201 16.24 1.75 1.41
CA VAL A 201 17.28 0.99 2.14
C VAL A 201 17.92 -0.05 1.23
N ALA A 202 17.13 -0.81 0.48
CA ALA A 202 17.62 -1.78 -0.49
C ALA A 202 18.50 -1.13 -1.57
N ALA A 203 18.06 -0.01 -2.12
CA ALA A 203 18.80 0.74 -3.14
C ALA A 203 20.15 1.25 -2.61
N MET A 204 20.18 1.77 -1.38
CA MET A 204 21.41 2.22 -0.73
C MET A 204 22.37 1.06 -0.41
N MET A 205 21.84 -0.07 0.08
CA MET A 205 22.65 -1.24 0.42
C MET A 205 23.26 -1.93 -0.79
N MET A 206 22.51 -2.08 -1.88
CA MET A 206 23.02 -2.69 -3.12
C MET A 206 23.88 -1.74 -3.94
N GLY A 207 23.79 -0.43 -3.69
CA GLY A 207 24.46 0.59 -4.48
C GLY A 207 23.87 0.75 -5.89
N PRO A 208 24.43 1.66 -6.69
CA PRO A 208 23.87 2.03 -7.99
C PRO A 208 24.12 0.98 -9.07
N ARG A 209 23.19 0.88 -10.04
CA ARG A 209 23.36 0.11 -11.28
C ARG A 209 24.58 0.59 -12.05
N ARG A 210 25.21 -0.32 -12.78
CA ARG A 210 26.36 -0.02 -13.64
C ARG A 210 25.95 0.98 -14.71
N GLY A 211 26.64 2.12 -14.73
CA GLY A 211 26.38 3.23 -15.63
C GLY A 211 25.45 4.32 -15.06
N PHE A 212 24.92 4.17 -13.85
CA PHE A 212 24.05 5.18 -13.25
C PHE A 212 24.75 6.55 -13.19
N GLY A 213 24.08 7.58 -13.70
CA GLY A 213 24.61 8.94 -13.81
C GLY A 213 25.76 9.13 -14.82
N LYS A 214 26.17 8.08 -15.54
CA LYS A 214 27.26 8.09 -16.53
C LYS A 214 26.78 7.73 -17.94
N VAL A 215 25.80 6.83 -18.05
CA VAL A 215 25.23 6.33 -19.30
C VAL A 215 23.72 6.55 -19.25
N ALA A 216 23.13 6.95 -20.38
CA ALA A 216 21.68 7.08 -20.49
C ALA A 216 21.00 5.72 -20.30
N MET A 217 19.98 5.67 -19.43
CA MET A 217 19.18 4.49 -19.14
C MET A 217 17.70 4.78 -19.41
N PRO A 218 17.29 5.01 -20.67
CA PRO A 218 15.89 5.29 -20.98
C PRO A 218 15.02 4.03 -20.78
N PRO A 219 13.74 4.21 -20.41
CA PRO A 219 12.73 3.16 -20.46
C PRO A 219 12.71 2.46 -21.82
N HIS A 220 12.62 1.13 -21.85
CA HIS A 220 12.60 0.41 -23.13
C HIS A 220 11.24 0.50 -23.84
N ASN A 221 10.14 0.61 -23.10
CA ASN A 221 8.79 0.65 -23.68
C ASN A 221 7.80 1.48 -22.84
N LEU A 222 7.65 2.74 -23.22
CA LEU A 222 6.70 3.66 -22.58
C LEU A 222 5.23 3.29 -22.85
N THR A 223 4.91 2.58 -23.93
CA THR A 223 3.54 2.10 -24.18
C THR A 223 3.12 1.07 -23.12
N LEU A 224 4.01 0.15 -22.76
CA LEU A 224 3.78 -0.78 -21.65
C LEU A 224 3.66 -0.05 -20.31
N THR A 225 4.51 0.95 -20.10
CA THR A 225 4.44 1.80 -18.90
C THR A 225 3.06 2.46 -18.79
N VAL A 226 2.55 3.04 -19.88
CA VAL A 226 1.23 3.70 -19.89
C VAL A 226 0.09 2.70 -19.71
N ALA A 227 0.17 1.52 -20.33
CA ALA A 227 -0.82 0.46 -20.12
C ALA A 227 -0.88 0.04 -18.65
N GLY A 228 0.28 -0.22 -18.04
CA GLY A 228 0.38 -0.53 -16.62
C GLY A 228 -0.13 0.60 -15.72
N ALA A 229 0.21 1.85 -16.02
CA ALA A 229 -0.29 3.02 -15.30
C ALA A 229 -1.82 3.15 -15.35
N GLY A 230 -2.44 2.91 -16.51
CA GLY A 230 -3.90 2.89 -16.64
C GLY A 230 -4.55 1.81 -15.78
N MET A 231 -3.94 0.62 -15.73
CA MET A 231 -4.40 -0.49 -14.88
C MET A 231 -4.24 -0.18 -13.39
N LEU A 232 -3.13 0.47 -13.00
CA LEU A 232 -2.91 0.95 -11.64
C LEU A 232 -3.99 1.98 -11.24
N TRP A 233 -4.34 2.93 -12.11
CA TRP A 233 -5.38 3.91 -11.83
C TRP A 233 -6.74 3.25 -11.61
N VAL A 234 -7.18 2.40 -12.55
CA VAL A 234 -8.46 1.68 -12.43
C VAL A 234 -8.48 0.79 -11.19
N GLY A 235 -7.41 0.04 -10.96
CA GLY A 235 -7.30 -0.82 -9.79
C GLY A 235 -7.29 -0.06 -8.47
N TRP A 236 -6.79 1.19 -8.46
CA TRP A 236 -6.79 2.03 -7.26
C TRP A 236 -8.19 2.41 -6.77
N PHE A 237 -9.23 2.28 -7.62
CA PHE A 237 -10.61 2.37 -7.15
C PHE A 237 -10.94 1.23 -6.19
N GLY A 238 -10.52 0.00 -6.48
CA GLY A 238 -10.63 -1.11 -5.52
C GLY A 238 -9.76 -0.90 -4.29
N PHE A 239 -8.59 -0.28 -4.44
CA PHE A 239 -7.65 -0.04 -3.35
C PHE A 239 -8.22 0.96 -2.34
N ASN A 240 -8.57 2.17 -2.79
CA ASN A 240 -9.05 3.21 -1.88
C ASN A 240 -10.53 3.00 -1.54
N ALA A 241 -11.44 2.93 -2.51
CA ALA A 241 -12.86 2.82 -2.21
C ALA A 241 -13.25 1.44 -1.64
N GLY A 242 -12.49 0.38 -1.91
CA GLY A 242 -12.66 -0.91 -1.24
C GLY A 242 -12.28 -0.87 0.24
N SER A 243 -11.40 0.05 0.65
CA SER A 243 -10.98 0.20 2.05
C SER A 243 -12.07 0.78 2.96
N ALA A 244 -13.20 1.22 2.40
CA ALA A 244 -14.43 1.45 3.16
C ALA A 244 -15.05 0.15 3.70
N VAL A 245 -14.72 -1.00 3.09
CA VAL A 245 -15.28 -2.34 3.40
C VAL A 245 -16.82 -2.39 3.32
N ALA A 246 -17.42 -1.42 2.63
CA ALA A 246 -18.86 -1.27 2.47
C ALA A 246 -19.18 -0.58 1.14
N ALA A 247 -20.38 -0.80 0.62
CA ALA A 247 -20.93 -0.15 -0.56
C ALA A 247 -21.73 1.10 -0.16
N ASP A 248 -21.05 2.14 0.29
CA ASP A 248 -21.66 3.30 0.96
C ASP A 248 -21.14 4.66 0.47
N ASN A 249 -21.53 5.73 1.19
CA ASN A 249 -21.08 7.10 0.90
C ASN A 249 -19.56 7.28 1.09
N SER A 250 -18.94 6.52 2.01
CA SER A 250 -17.49 6.56 2.25
C SER A 250 -16.76 6.01 1.04
N ALA A 251 -17.18 4.84 0.53
CA ALA A 251 -16.63 4.25 -0.69
C ALA A 251 -16.79 5.18 -1.91
N ALA A 252 -17.99 5.74 -2.09
CA ALA A 252 -18.26 6.66 -3.20
C ALA A 252 -17.37 7.92 -3.14
N MET A 253 -17.20 8.51 -1.95
CA MET A 253 -16.33 9.67 -1.76
C MET A 253 -14.86 9.31 -1.98
N ALA A 254 -14.39 8.19 -1.40
CA ALA A 254 -13.03 7.69 -1.57
C ALA A 254 -12.68 7.49 -3.05
N MET A 255 -13.61 6.97 -3.86
CA MET A 255 -13.44 6.82 -5.30
C MET A 255 -13.28 8.17 -6.00
N LEU A 256 -14.14 9.14 -5.67
CA LEU A 256 -14.10 10.48 -6.25
C LEU A 256 -12.78 11.21 -5.94
N VAL A 257 -12.38 11.25 -4.66
CA VAL A 257 -11.14 11.93 -4.26
C VAL A 257 -9.90 11.25 -4.83
N THR A 258 -9.93 9.92 -4.98
CA THR A 258 -8.87 9.16 -5.65
C THR A 258 -8.70 9.61 -7.09
N HIS A 259 -9.79 9.72 -7.85
CA HIS A 259 -9.74 10.16 -9.24
C HIS A 259 -9.26 11.62 -9.38
N LEU A 260 -9.74 12.52 -8.52
CA LEU A 260 -9.37 13.93 -8.54
C LEU A 260 -7.89 14.14 -8.19
N SER A 261 -7.39 13.46 -7.15
CA SER A 261 -5.97 13.57 -6.77
C SER A 261 -5.06 13.02 -7.85
N ALA A 262 -5.38 11.86 -8.44
CA ALA A 262 -4.62 11.28 -9.55
C ALA A 262 -4.55 12.25 -10.74
N SER A 263 -5.69 12.82 -11.13
CA SER A 263 -5.78 13.80 -12.22
C SER A 263 -4.96 15.06 -11.94
N ALA A 264 -5.08 15.60 -10.73
CA ALA A 264 -4.34 16.79 -10.31
C ALA A 264 -2.83 16.54 -10.26
N GLY A 265 -2.40 15.40 -9.71
CA GLY A 265 -0.98 15.01 -9.67
C GLY A 265 -0.38 14.79 -11.05
N ALA A 266 -1.12 14.15 -11.95
CA ALA A 266 -0.72 13.95 -13.34
C ALA A 266 -0.49 15.29 -14.06
N LEU A 267 -1.45 16.22 -13.94
CA LEU A 267 -1.34 17.55 -14.55
C LEU A 267 -0.22 18.39 -13.92
N ALA A 268 -0.08 18.36 -12.59
CA ALA A 268 0.96 19.11 -11.89
C ALA A 268 2.36 18.64 -12.30
N TRP A 269 2.61 17.34 -12.35
CA TRP A 269 3.91 16.81 -12.77
C TRP A 269 4.18 17.10 -14.25
N MET A 270 3.19 16.89 -15.13
CA MET A 270 3.31 17.22 -16.55
C MET A 270 3.65 18.70 -16.75
N ALA A 271 3.00 19.60 -16.00
CA ALA A 271 3.29 21.03 -16.05
C ALA A 271 4.71 21.33 -15.57
N MET A 272 5.18 20.69 -14.50
CA MET A 272 6.56 20.84 -14.02
C MET A 272 7.61 20.45 -15.06
N GLU A 273 7.39 19.32 -15.74
CA GLU A 273 8.28 18.91 -16.83
C GLU A 273 8.20 19.84 -18.03
N TRP A 274 7.00 20.30 -18.39
CA TRP A 274 6.83 21.25 -19.49
C TRP A 274 7.54 22.57 -19.21
N ILE A 275 7.39 23.12 -18.00
CA ILE A 275 8.07 24.36 -17.59
C ILE A 275 9.59 24.19 -17.64
N ARG A 276 10.12 23.06 -17.18
CA ARG A 276 11.57 22.87 -17.07
C ARG A 276 12.26 22.41 -18.35
N HIS A 277 11.57 21.62 -19.17
CA HIS A 277 12.13 20.94 -20.34
C HIS A 277 11.48 21.39 -21.67
N GLY A 278 10.49 22.28 -21.63
CA GLY A 278 9.84 22.86 -22.80
C GLY A 278 8.81 21.96 -23.48
N LYS A 279 8.67 20.71 -23.04
CA LYS A 279 7.70 19.73 -23.58
C LYS A 279 7.10 18.87 -22.46
N PRO A 280 5.81 18.53 -22.53
CA PRO A 280 5.23 17.53 -21.64
C PRO A 280 5.78 16.14 -22.01
N SER A 281 5.97 15.26 -21.02
CA SER A 281 6.37 13.88 -21.26
C SER A 281 5.33 12.88 -20.76
N VAL A 282 5.22 11.77 -21.48
CA VAL A 282 4.31 10.67 -21.11
C VAL A 282 4.75 9.99 -19.81
N LEU A 283 6.07 9.90 -19.56
CA LEU A 283 6.60 9.37 -18.31
C LEU A 283 6.22 10.28 -17.14
N GLY A 284 6.32 11.60 -17.33
CA GLY A 284 5.98 12.59 -16.32
C GLY A 284 4.51 12.55 -15.93
N ILE A 285 3.59 12.54 -16.90
CA ILE A 285 2.15 12.51 -16.60
C ILE A 285 1.74 11.23 -15.86
N VAL A 286 2.27 10.06 -16.24
CA VAL A 286 1.95 8.79 -15.52
C VAL A 286 2.64 8.72 -14.16
N THR A 287 3.84 9.28 -13.99
CA THR A 287 4.51 9.34 -12.68
C THR A 287 3.76 10.28 -11.73
N GLY A 288 3.31 11.44 -12.23
CA GLY A 288 2.46 12.36 -11.50
C GLY A 288 1.12 11.75 -11.08
N MET A 289 0.52 10.93 -11.94
CA MET A 289 -0.68 10.15 -11.61
C MET A 289 -0.42 9.22 -10.43
N VAL A 290 0.66 8.41 -10.46
CA VAL A 290 1.01 7.51 -9.33
C VAL A 290 1.30 8.32 -8.06
N ALA A 291 1.98 9.46 -8.16
CA ALA A 291 2.22 10.35 -7.02
C ALA A 291 0.90 10.83 -6.40
N GLY A 292 -0.06 11.29 -7.23
CA GLY A 292 -1.38 11.72 -6.76
C GLY A 292 -2.17 10.59 -6.09
N LEU A 293 -2.13 9.38 -6.67
CA LEU A 293 -2.78 8.18 -6.13
C LEU A 293 -2.16 7.74 -4.78
N GLY A 294 -0.83 7.66 -4.70
CA GLY A 294 -0.12 7.29 -3.47
C GLY A 294 -0.33 8.31 -2.35
N THR A 295 -0.37 9.60 -2.68
CA THR A 295 -0.50 10.67 -1.68
C THR A 295 -1.94 10.78 -1.13
N ILE A 296 -2.98 10.53 -1.94
CA ILE A 296 -4.37 10.57 -1.45
C ILE A 296 -4.75 9.33 -0.64
N THR A 297 -4.05 8.21 -0.83
CA THR A 297 -4.36 6.91 -0.21
C THR A 297 -4.67 6.98 1.30
N PRO A 298 -3.79 7.52 2.18
CA PRO A 298 -4.10 7.62 3.61
C PRO A 298 -5.27 8.55 3.94
N ALA A 299 -5.52 9.54 3.09
CA ALA A 299 -6.51 10.60 3.29
C ALA A 299 -7.87 10.31 2.64
N SER A 300 -7.96 9.31 1.77
CA SER A 300 -9.08 9.16 0.83
C SER A 300 -10.44 8.92 1.48
N GLY A 301 -10.48 8.38 2.69
CA GLY A 301 -11.72 8.26 3.49
C GLY A 301 -12.00 9.43 4.43
N SER A 302 -11.10 10.42 4.53
CA SER A 302 -11.18 11.49 5.52
C SER A 302 -11.33 12.89 4.95
N VAL A 303 -11.14 13.08 3.63
CA VAL A 303 -11.04 14.42 3.02
C VAL A 303 -12.09 14.65 1.93
N GLY A 304 -12.46 15.91 1.71
CA GLY A 304 -13.37 16.31 0.63
C GLY A 304 -12.70 16.49 -0.75
N PRO A 305 -13.49 16.66 -1.82
CA PRO A 305 -13.00 16.78 -3.20
C PRO A 305 -11.99 17.91 -3.44
N ALA A 306 -12.20 19.10 -2.86
CA ALA A 306 -11.29 20.23 -3.06
C ALA A 306 -9.94 19.99 -2.39
N ALA A 307 -9.94 19.38 -1.20
CA ALA A 307 -8.71 18.97 -0.52
C ALA A 307 -7.96 17.89 -1.34
N ALA A 308 -8.67 16.95 -1.95
CA ALA A 308 -8.09 15.94 -2.81
C ALA A 308 -7.33 16.52 -4.02
N VAL A 309 -7.88 17.59 -4.63
CA VAL A 309 -7.18 18.32 -5.70
C VAL A 309 -5.89 18.97 -5.18
N VAL A 310 -5.92 19.58 -3.99
CA VAL A 310 -4.72 20.17 -3.37
C VAL A 310 -3.68 19.09 -3.07
N ILE A 311 -4.09 17.95 -2.51
CA ILE A 311 -3.23 16.79 -2.25
C ILE A 311 -2.60 16.31 -3.56
N GLY A 312 -3.37 16.16 -4.64
CA GLY A 312 -2.85 15.74 -5.93
C GLY A 312 -1.87 16.74 -6.54
N LEU A 313 -2.22 18.05 -6.56
CA LEU A 313 -1.33 19.09 -7.07
C LEU A 313 0.01 19.12 -6.30
N THR A 314 -0.06 19.04 -4.97
CA THR A 314 1.14 19.03 -4.12
C THR A 314 1.95 17.76 -4.31
N ALA A 315 1.31 16.60 -4.47
CA ALA A 315 1.99 15.34 -4.80
C ALA A 315 2.79 15.46 -6.11
N GLY A 316 2.17 15.96 -7.19
CA GLY A 316 2.84 16.11 -8.48
C GLY A 316 4.07 17.03 -8.42
N VAL A 317 4.01 18.10 -7.62
CA VAL A 317 5.14 19.06 -7.47
C VAL A 317 6.22 18.53 -6.52
N VAL A 318 5.83 18.09 -5.32
CA VAL A 318 6.77 17.68 -4.26
C VAL A 318 7.51 16.41 -4.68
N CYS A 319 6.79 15.40 -5.18
CA CYS A 319 7.42 14.16 -5.63
C CYS A 319 8.33 14.40 -6.85
N TYR A 320 7.97 15.31 -7.76
CA TYR A 320 8.87 15.71 -8.87
C TYR A 320 10.20 16.27 -8.37
N PHE A 321 10.17 17.19 -7.40
CA PHE A 321 11.39 17.73 -6.82
C PHE A 321 12.16 16.69 -6.02
N ALA A 322 11.47 15.82 -5.28
CA ALA A 322 12.09 14.72 -4.54
C ALA A 322 12.84 13.76 -5.48
N THR A 323 12.22 13.32 -6.57
CA THR A 323 12.86 12.46 -7.59
C THR A 323 14.15 13.09 -8.09
N ASN A 324 14.09 14.36 -8.47
CA ASN A 324 15.25 15.08 -8.96
C ASN A 324 16.34 15.24 -7.90
N TRP A 325 15.96 15.50 -6.65
CA TRP A 325 16.91 15.68 -5.55
C TRP A 325 17.62 14.38 -5.19
N ILE A 326 16.89 13.27 -5.06
CA ILE A 326 17.46 11.96 -4.71
C ILE A 326 18.44 11.49 -5.79
N LYS A 327 18.02 11.52 -7.07
CA LYS A 327 18.88 11.07 -8.17
C LYS A 327 20.08 12.00 -8.40
N ASN A 328 19.88 13.31 -8.40
CA ASN A 328 20.92 14.24 -8.82
C ASN A 328 21.82 14.73 -7.69
N LYS A 329 21.32 14.82 -6.45
CA LYS A 329 22.08 15.30 -5.28
C LYS A 329 22.52 14.16 -4.37
N LEU A 330 21.61 13.27 -3.97
CA LEU A 330 21.97 12.14 -3.10
C LEU A 330 22.65 11.00 -3.86
N LYS A 331 22.52 10.97 -5.19
CA LYS A 331 23.08 9.93 -6.07
C LYS A 331 22.65 8.52 -5.68
N ILE A 332 21.42 8.39 -5.16
CA ILE A 332 20.81 7.10 -4.84
C ILE A 332 20.08 6.62 -6.09
N ASP A 333 20.37 5.39 -6.50
CA ASP A 333 19.72 4.71 -7.62
C ASP A 333 18.55 3.86 -7.12
N ASP A 334 17.54 4.53 -6.60
CA ASP A 334 16.20 3.98 -6.44
C ASP A 334 15.60 3.85 -7.85
N SER A 335 15.71 2.63 -8.42
CA SER A 335 15.77 2.46 -9.87
C SER A 335 14.58 3.08 -10.60
N LEU A 336 13.39 2.89 -10.05
CA LEU A 336 12.09 3.28 -10.61
C LEU A 336 11.37 4.33 -9.75
N ASP A 337 12.13 5.10 -8.95
CA ASP A 337 11.61 6.23 -8.16
C ASP A 337 10.57 5.84 -7.09
N VAL A 338 10.73 4.69 -6.43
CA VAL A 338 9.74 4.20 -5.45
C VAL A 338 9.65 5.13 -4.24
N PHE A 339 10.78 5.51 -3.64
CA PHE A 339 10.81 6.40 -2.48
C PHE A 339 10.36 7.83 -2.76
N PRO A 340 10.83 8.54 -3.80
CA PRO A 340 10.34 9.89 -4.06
C PRO A 340 8.87 9.94 -4.46
N VAL A 341 8.28 8.86 -5.01
CA VAL A 341 6.86 8.83 -5.38
C VAL A 341 5.99 8.30 -4.24
N HIS A 342 6.26 7.10 -3.73
CA HIS A 342 5.46 6.46 -2.68
C HIS A 342 5.88 6.86 -1.27
N GLY A 343 7.17 7.03 -1.01
CA GLY A 343 7.66 7.38 0.34
C GLY A 343 7.35 8.82 0.68
N VAL A 344 7.83 9.75 -0.15
CA VAL A 344 7.53 11.18 0.01
C VAL A 344 6.04 11.47 -0.17
N GLY A 345 5.39 10.83 -1.15
CA GLY A 345 3.94 10.95 -1.33
C GLY A 345 3.15 10.40 -0.15
N GLY A 346 3.51 9.21 0.36
CA GLY A 346 2.87 8.63 1.55
C GLY A 346 3.05 9.47 2.80
N ILE A 347 4.24 10.03 3.03
CA ILE A 347 4.52 10.98 4.13
C ILE A 347 3.64 12.22 3.98
N LEU A 348 3.68 12.86 2.79
CA LEU A 348 2.91 14.06 2.51
C LEU A 348 1.41 13.81 2.69
N GLY A 349 0.90 12.72 2.14
CA GLY A 349 -0.49 12.29 2.24
C GLY A 349 -0.94 12.05 3.67
N THR A 350 -0.13 11.34 4.45
CA THR A 350 -0.44 11.02 5.85
C THR A 350 -0.52 12.30 6.68
N LEU A 351 0.39 13.25 6.47
CA LEU A 351 0.36 14.55 7.14
C LEU A 351 -0.84 15.40 6.69
N LEU A 352 -1.09 15.47 5.37
CA LEU A 352 -2.21 16.24 4.83
C LEU A 352 -3.58 15.67 5.23
N ALA A 353 -3.69 14.35 5.46
CA ALA A 353 -4.89 13.75 6.05
C ALA A 353 -5.21 14.40 7.41
N GLY A 354 -4.20 14.59 8.27
CA GLY A 354 -4.36 15.24 9.58
C GLY A 354 -4.76 16.72 9.52
N VAL A 355 -4.52 17.39 8.38
CA VAL A 355 -5.00 18.76 8.15
C VAL A 355 -6.42 18.76 7.60
N PHE A 356 -6.62 18.06 6.49
CA PHE A 356 -7.84 18.15 5.70
C PHE A 356 -8.99 17.29 6.21
N CYS A 357 -8.76 16.44 7.23
CA CYS A 357 -9.86 15.79 7.95
C CYS A 357 -10.69 16.81 8.77
N SER A 358 -10.17 18.00 9.06
CA SER A 358 -10.89 19.05 9.79
C SER A 358 -12.20 19.44 9.12
N THR A 359 -13.26 19.61 9.92
CA THR A 359 -14.58 20.08 9.46
C THR A 359 -14.66 21.61 9.34
N GLN A 360 -13.57 22.33 9.62
CA GLN A 360 -13.56 23.79 9.80
C GLN A 360 -12.80 24.53 8.68
N LEU A 361 -12.55 23.90 7.53
CA LEU A 361 -11.76 24.45 6.41
C LEU A 361 -12.63 24.93 5.23
N GLY A 362 -13.94 25.07 5.43
CA GLY A 362 -14.88 25.45 4.38
C GLY A 362 -14.91 24.40 3.26
N VAL A 363 -14.64 24.82 2.02
CA VAL A 363 -14.64 23.92 0.85
C VAL A 363 -13.60 22.79 0.92
N PHE A 364 -12.56 22.96 1.74
CA PHE A 364 -11.50 21.97 1.95
C PHE A 364 -11.75 21.04 3.13
N SER A 365 -12.94 21.10 3.74
CA SER A 365 -13.25 20.31 4.94
C SER A 365 -13.36 18.81 4.64
N GLY A 366 -12.98 18.02 5.64
CA GLY A 366 -13.11 16.58 5.68
C GLY A 366 -14.24 16.11 6.58
N ASN A 367 -14.13 14.88 7.09
CA ASN A 367 -15.17 14.20 7.88
C ASN A 367 -15.00 14.31 9.40
N GLY A 368 -13.86 14.75 9.91
CA GLY A 368 -13.58 14.90 11.34
C GLY A 368 -12.22 14.33 11.78
N PHE A 369 -11.78 14.76 12.95
CA PHE A 369 -10.62 14.16 13.63
C PHE A 369 -11.01 12.80 14.23
N SER A 370 -10.00 11.98 14.54
CA SER A 370 -10.23 10.72 15.26
C SER A 370 -10.69 10.97 16.70
N ASP A 371 -11.30 9.95 17.31
CA ASP A 371 -11.85 10.04 18.66
C ASP A 371 -10.81 10.54 19.68
N GLY A 372 -11.23 11.48 20.53
CA GLY A 372 -10.36 12.09 21.55
C GLY A 372 -9.42 13.19 21.03
N ILE A 373 -9.47 13.53 19.74
CA ILE A 373 -8.69 14.61 19.13
C ILE A 373 -9.63 15.75 18.70
N ASP A 374 -9.32 16.98 19.11
CA ASP A 374 -10.20 18.15 18.93
C ASP A 374 -9.61 19.26 18.02
N SER A 375 -8.41 19.04 17.47
CA SER A 375 -7.69 20.06 16.71
C SER A 375 -6.83 19.46 15.59
N ILE A 376 -6.60 20.30 14.55
CA ILE A 376 -5.66 19.97 13.46
C ILE A 376 -4.27 19.65 14.02
N GLY A 377 -3.81 20.41 15.02
CA GLY A 377 -2.52 20.18 15.67
C GLY A 377 -2.45 18.81 16.34
N GLY A 378 -3.50 18.40 17.05
CA GLY A 378 -3.60 17.08 17.67
C GLY A 378 -3.54 15.95 16.64
N GLN A 379 -4.36 16.03 15.59
CA GLN A 379 -4.37 15.00 14.54
C GLN A 379 -3.04 14.96 13.80
N LEU A 380 -2.46 16.11 13.44
CA LEU A 380 -1.14 16.19 12.82
C LEU A 380 -0.04 15.52 13.64
N MET A 381 -0.07 15.67 14.97
CA MET A 381 0.92 15.02 15.84
C MET A 381 0.79 13.49 15.82
N VAL A 382 -0.44 12.97 15.77
CA VAL A 382 -0.67 11.53 15.62
C VAL A 382 -0.19 11.03 14.25
N GLN A 383 -0.54 11.74 13.17
CA GLN A 383 -0.06 11.42 11.82
C GLN A 383 1.48 11.43 11.74
N ALA A 384 2.13 12.45 12.30
CA ALA A 384 3.58 12.56 12.35
C ALA A 384 4.22 11.43 13.17
N THR A 385 3.60 11.03 14.27
CA THR A 385 4.05 9.88 15.08
C THR A 385 3.98 8.59 14.27
N GLY A 386 2.88 8.35 13.56
CA GLY A 386 2.73 7.20 12.67
C GLY A 386 3.78 7.17 11.55
N VAL A 387 4.02 8.31 10.90
CA VAL A 387 5.07 8.45 9.88
C VAL A 387 6.44 8.10 10.46
N VAL A 388 6.83 8.69 11.59
CA VAL A 388 8.16 8.47 12.19
C VAL A 388 8.33 7.03 12.64
N ALA A 389 7.31 6.45 13.28
CA ALA A 389 7.35 5.09 13.77
C ALA A 389 7.47 4.07 12.64
N THR A 390 6.60 4.15 11.63
CA THR A 390 6.63 3.25 10.48
C THR A 390 7.91 3.43 9.65
N PHE A 391 8.33 4.66 9.38
CA PHE A 391 9.58 4.94 8.68
C PHE A 391 10.79 4.33 9.40
N THR A 392 10.92 4.61 10.71
CA THR A 392 12.09 4.18 11.48
C THR A 392 12.13 2.66 11.64
N TYR A 393 11.00 2.05 11.98
CA TYR A 393 10.90 0.60 12.11
C TYR A 393 11.22 -0.10 10.79
N THR A 394 10.58 0.32 9.70
CA THR A 394 10.83 -0.26 8.38
C THR A 394 12.29 -0.08 7.96
N ALA A 395 12.89 1.09 8.17
CA ALA A 395 14.28 1.34 7.79
C ALA A 395 15.25 0.38 8.50
N VAL A 396 15.11 0.26 9.83
CA VAL A 396 15.96 -0.59 10.66
C VAL A 396 15.73 -2.06 10.34
N ALA A 397 14.47 -2.53 10.34
CA ALA A 397 14.15 -3.91 10.08
C ALA A 397 14.57 -4.34 8.66
N THR A 398 14.30 -3.51 7.65
CA THR A 398 14.73 -3.79 6.26
C THR A 398 16.25 -3.92 6.19
N TRP A 399 17.01 -3.02 6.82
CA TRP A 399 18.47 -3.09 6.83
C TRP A 399 18.97 -4.39 7.44
N VAL A 400 18.40 -4.80 8.59
CA VAL A 400 18.74 -6.07 9.25
C VAL A 400 18.42 -7.26 8.35
N ILE A 401 17.21 -7.32 7.78
CA ILE A 401 16.78 -8.43 6.92
C ILE A 401 17.70 -8.54 5.70
N LEU A 402 17.98 -7.42 5.02
CA LEU A 402 18.87 -7.42 3.87
C LEU A 402 20.27 -7.89 4.23
N LYS A 403 20.81 -7.53 5.41
CA LYS A 403 22.10 -8.07 5.88
C LYS A 403 22.06 -9.58 6.07
N VAL A 404 21.00 -10.11 6.67
CA VAL A 404 20.83 -11.56 6.85
C VAL A 404 20.75 -12.25 5.49
N VAL A 405 19.95 -11.73 4.56
CA VAL A 405 19.81 -12.29 3.20
C VAL A 405 21.13 -12.24 2.44
N ASP A 406 21.89 -11.15 2.55
CA ASP A 406 23.21 -11.00 1.93
C ASP A 406 24.19 -12.10 2.40
N LEU A 407 24.18 -12.40 3.71
CA LEU A 407 25.00 -13.45 4.28
C LEU A 407 24.57 -14.87 3.83
N MET A 408 23.30 -15.07 3.49
CA MET A 408 22.77 -16.38 3.10
C MET A 408 22.96 -16.67 1.61
N VAL A 409 22.62 -15.72 0.74
CA VAL A 409 22.53 -15.95 -0.73
C VAL A 409 23.19 -14.85 -1.56
N GLY A 410 23.65 -13.76 -0.93
CA GLY A 410 24.12 -12.54 -1.58
C GLY A 410 22.97 -11.73 -2.19
N LEU A 411 23.01 -10.40 -2.08
CA LEU A 411 21.93 -9.54 -2.59
C LEU A 411 22.02 -9.29 -4.10
N ARG A 412 23.21 -8.98 -4.60
CA ARG A 412 23.40 -8.44 -5.95
C ARG A 412 24.03 -9.49 -6.88
N VAL A 413 23.60 -9.48 -8.14
CA VAL A 413 24.29 -10.20 -9.22
C VAL A 413 25.69 -9.62 -9.46
N ASP A 414 26.58 -10.40 -10.07
CA ASP A 414 27.91 -9.90 -10.42
C ASP A 414 27.88 -8.88 -11.58
N ALA A 415 29.03 -8.30 -11.89
CA ALA A 415 29.14 -7.23 -12.88
C ALA A 415 28.87 -7.69 -14.32
N ASP A 416 29.21 -8.94 -14.64
CA ASP A 416 29.03 -9.50 -15.98
C ASP A 416 27.57 -9.93 -16.14
N GLU A 417 27.00 -10.55 -15.11
CA GLU A 417 25.58 -10.87 -15.00
C GLU A 417 24.69 -9.62 -15.17
N GLU A 418 24.98 -8.53 -14.45
CA GLU A 418 24.24 -7.26 -14.61
C GLU A 418 24.38 -6.69 -16.04
N THR A 419 25.51 -6.95 -16.70
CA THR A 419 25.77 -6.51 -18.07
C THR A 419 25.00 -7.35 -19.10
N GLN A 420 24.92 -8.67 -18.91
CA GLN A 420 24.15 -9.58 -19.75
C GLN A 420 22.63 -9.34 -19.62
N GLY A 421 22.15 -9.09 -18.40
CA GLY A 421 20.73 -8.87 -18.10
C GLY A 421 20.09 -10.04 -17.37
N LEU A 422 19.19 -9.72 -16.45
CA LEU A 422 18.61 -10.67 -15.51
C LEU A 422 17.62 -11.63 -16.17
N ASP A 423 17.06 -11.28 -17.33
CA ASP A 423 16.18 -12.19 -18.09
C ASP A 423 16.95 -13.47 -18.45
N LEU A 424 18.13 -13.31 -19.05
CA LEU A 424 18.97 -14.46 -19.42
C LEU A 424 19.65 -15.09 -18.21
N VAL A 425 20.25 -14.28 -17.34
CA VAL A 425 21.09 -14.79 -16.25
C VAL A 425 20.29 -15.55 -15.21
N LEU A 426 19.09 -15.06 -14.85
CA LEU A 426 18.30 -15.63 -13.75
C LEU A 426 17.15 -16.52 -14.23
N HIS A 427 16.77 -16.41 -15.50
CA HIS A 427 15.58 -17.11 -16.02
C HIS A 427 15.83 -17.87 -17.33
N ASP A 428 17.01 -17.76 -17.95
CA ASP A 428 17.34 -18.37 -19.25
C ASP A 428 16.31 -18.06 -20.37
N GLU A 429 15.69 -16.88 -20.27
CA GLU A 429 14.62 -16.44 -21.16
C GLU A 429 14.91 -15.02 -21.69
N ARG A 430 14.17 -14.61 -22.73
CA ARG A 430 14.24 -13.26 -23.30
C ARG A 430 12.84 -12.66 -23.35
N GLY A 431 12.71 -11.41 -22.92
CA GLY A 431 11.43 -10.71 -22.98
C GLY A 431 10.89 -10.52 -24.40
N TYR A 432 11.77 -10.38 -25.40
CA TYR A 432 11.40 -10.29 -26.81
C TYR A 432 12.45 -10.95 -27.70
N ASP A 433 11.99 -11.62 -28.74
CA ASP A 433 12.78 -11.98 -29.91
C ASP A 433 12.29 -11.10 -31.08
N LEU A 434 12.97 -9.97 -31.28
CA LEU A 434 12.64 -8.96 -32.30
C LEU A 434 13.45 -9.13 -33.58
#